data_AF-A0AAU2UX85-F1
#
_entry.id   AF-A0AAU2UX85-F1
#
_cell.length_a   1.000
_cell.length_b   1.000
_cell.length_c   1.000
_cell.angle_alpha   90.00
_cell.angle_beta   90.00
_cell.angle_gamma   90.00
#
_symmetry.space_group_name_H-M   'P 1'
#
loop_
_entity.id
_entity.type
_entity.pdbx_description
1 polymer ?
#
loop_
_entity_poly.entity_id
_entity_poly.type
_entity_poly.pdbx_seq_one_letter_code
_entity_poly.pdbx_strand_id
1 'polypeptide(L)'
;MPPDVKQLTVHRPHFRQGCALILVLATVTALILLWQHGPDDERLDSPARTVIRSADGATVAVLTDGARTVLFTGPERTFTEPATTTSTVTTHAVVRLAPQPWHPGAADEDWFKRWFAAARTSRDPDLLDIAAQYLPGASERRAANGARYAGPATYGPMDDNDERKATADFNDYLGIDWAFPNGRERKARRDFYGSVDCSGFVRLVYGYRSGYPLEFKQPTGRALPRRAVMMAQDGPGVAVVANDHRQATDFGALQPGDLLFFNASPDAGPQIDHVGIYLGLDSTGRHRFVSSRKTANGPTLGDAGGASLLDGTGLYARAFRAAKRL
;
A
#
# COMPACT_ATOMS: atom_id res chain seq x y z
N MET A 1 -33.68 -70.89 42.67
CA MET A 1 -32.67 -71.30 41.66
C MET A 1 -31.38 -70.53 41.96
N PRO A 2 -30.21 -71.19 41.95
CA PRO A 2 -28.86 -70.58 42.11
C PRO A 2 -28.29 -70.17 40.73
N PRO A 3 -26.99 -69.83 40.52
CA PRO A 3 -25.87 -69.52 41.42
C PRO A 3 -25.44 -68.02 41.25
N ASP A 4 -24.22 -67.50 41.46
CA ASP A 4 -22.91 -67.97 41.98
C ASP A 4 -22.23 -66.82 42.76
N VAL A 5 -21.13 -67.09 43.46
CA VAL A 5 -20.15 -66.08 43.91
C VAL A 5 -18.88 -66.20 43.05
N LYS A 6 -18.34 -65.09 42.53
CA LYS A 6 -16.90 -64.99 42.22
C LYS A 6 -16.38 -63.56 42.07
N GLN A 7 -15.24 -63.32 42.72
CA GLN A 7 -14.38 -62.17 42.48
C GLN A 7 -13.70 -62.29 41.10
N LEU A 8 -13.39 -61.16 40.45
CA LEU A 8 -12.25 -61.08 39.54
C LEU A 8 -11.70 -59.64 39.41
N THR A 9 -10.59 -59.45 40.13
CA THR A 9 -9.33 -58.88 39.63
C THR A 9 -9.32 -57.52 38.93
N VAL A 10 -8.58 -56.59 39.55
CA VAL A 10 -8.06 -55.35 38.96
C VAL A 10 -7.27 -55.64 37.68
N HIS A 11 -7.63 -54.98 36.57
CA HIS A 11 -6.71 -54.75 35.46
C HIS A 11 -6.62 -53.25 35.14
N ARG A 12 -5.45 -52.66 35.43
CA ARG A 12 -5.10 -51.33 34.90
C ARG A 12 -4.78 -51.48 33.40
N PRO A 13 -5.46 -50.80 32.48
CA PRO A 13 -4.96 -50.65 31.12
C PRO A 13 -3.74 -49.72 31.13
N HIS A 14 -2.78 -49.99 30.24
CA HIS A 14 -1.42 -49.46 30.37
C HIS A 14 -1.28 -47.98 29.97
N PHE A 15 -0.42 -47.30 30.74
CA PHE A 15 0.05 -45.93 30.55
C PHE A 15 0.89 -45.81 29.25
N ARG A 16 0.24 -45.64 28.09
CA ARG A 16 0.91 -45.45 26.78
C ARG A 16 0.26 -44.36 25.90
N GLN A 17 0.00 -43.18 26.48
CA GLN A 17 -0.31 -41.96 25.71
C GLN A 17 0.55 -40.73 26.07
N GLY A 18 1.57 -40.89 26.94
CA GLY A 18 2.44 -39.77 27.35
C GLY A 18 3.42 -39.27 26.28
N CYS A 19 4.07 -40.17 25.51
CA CYS A 19 5.19 -39.77 24.66
C CYS A 19 4.80 -39.01 23.38
N ALA A 20 3.64 -39.31 22.78
CA ALA A 20 3.19 -38.63 21.57
C ALA A 20 2.80 -37.17 21.82
N LEU A 21 2.11 -36.90 22.95
CA LEU A 21 1.70 -35.55 23.31
C LEU A 21 2.90 -34.68 23.70
N ILE A 22 3.92 -35.26 24.37
CA ILE A 22 5.16 -34.56 24.71
C ILE A 22 5.98 -34.21 23.45
N LEU A 23 5.98 -35.04 22.40
CA LEU A 23 6.69 -34.72 21.15
C LEU A 23 5.98 -33.63 20.33
N VAL A 24 4.64 -33.60 20.34
CA VAL A 24 3.85 -32.55 19.68
C VAL A 24 3.92 -31.24 20.45
N LEU A 25 3.90 -31.27 21.79
CA LEU A 25 4.22 -30.08 22.57
C LEU A 25 5.66 -29.64 22.26
N ALA A 26 6.66 -30.51 22.38
CA ALA A 26 8.07 -30.13 22.15
C ALA A 26 8.34 -29.55 20.75
N THR A 27 7.64 -29.98 19.70
CA THR A 27 7.77 -29.37 18.36
C THR A 27 7.02 -28.04 18.23
N VAL A 28 5.86 -27.87 18.87
CA VAL A 28 5.17 -26.57 18.93
C VAL A 28 5.94 -25.58 19.80
N THR A 29 6.43 -26.01 20.98
CA THR A 29 7.30 -25.18 21.81
C THR A 29 8.66 -24.94 21.15
N ALA A 30 9.21 -25.84 20.33
CA ALA A 30 10.41 -25.54 19.55
C ALA A 30 10.16 -24.52 18.42
N LEU A 31 9.01 -24.56 17.73
CA LEU A 31 8.61 -23.51 16.78
C LEU A 31 8.34 -22.16 17.47
N ILE A 32 7.97 -22.16 18.76
CA ILE A 32 7.72 -20.94 19.55
C ILE A 32 8.98 -20.46 20.30
N LEU A 33 9.92 -21.35 20.65
CA LEU A 33 11.18 -21.06 21.37
C LEU A 33 12.39 -20.83 20.47
N LEU A 34 12.30 -21.13 19.16
CA LEU A 34 13.22 -20.58 18.14
C LEU A 34 13.08 -19.04 17.98
N TRP A 35 12.29 -18.40 18.83
CA TRP A 35 12.05 -16.96 18.88
C TRP A 35 12.48 -16.32 20.21
N GLN A 36 13.55 -16.85 20.84
CA GLN A 36 14.21 -16.20 22.00
C GLN A 36 15.29 -15.18 21.62
N HIS A 37 15.61 -15.04 20.34
CA HIS A 37 16.27 -13.85 19.80
C HIS A 37 15.25 -13.11 18.94
N GLY A 38 14.95 -11.86 19.31
CA GLY A 38 14.21 -10.96 18.42
C GLY A 38 15.00 -10.75 17.12
N PRO A 39 14.33 -10.34 16.04
CA PRO A 39 15.05 -9.99 14.82
C PRO A 39 16.01 -8.83 15.12
N ASP A 40 17.29 -8.96 14.73
CA ASP A 40 18.25 -7.87 14.85
C ASP A 40 17.73 -6.64 14.08
N ASP A 41 17.55 -5.53 14.80
CA ASP A 41 16.95 -4.31 14.29
C ASP A 41 18.03 -3.28 13.93
N GLU A 42 18.39 -3.25 12.65
CA GLU A 42 19.39 -2.33 12.12
C GLU A 42 18.78 -0.94 11.96
N ARG A 43 19.39 0.07 12.59
CA ARG A 43 19.00 1.47 12.44
C ARG A 43 19.82 2.14 11.34
N LEU A 44 19.13 2.77 10.39
CA LEU A 44 19.72 3.48 9.26
C LEU A 44 19.12 4.88 9.13
N ASP A 45 19.91 5.83 8.62
CA ASP A 45 19.51 7.21 8.40
C ASP A 45 19.24 7.54 6.91
N SER A 46 18.68 8.74 6.67
CA SER A 46 18.36 9.27 5.33
C SER A 46 17.45 8.37 4.47
N PRO A 47 16.15 8.21 4.83
CA PRO A 47 15.49 8.69 6.06
C PRO A 47 15.73 7.73 7.24
N ALA A 48 15.57 8.27 8.46
CA ALA A 48 15.64 7.49 9.71
C ALA A 48 14.63 6.31 9.67
N ARG A 49 15.14 5.09 9.84
CA ARG A 49 14.37 3.85 9.69
C ARG A 49 14.96 2.68 10.47
N THR A 50 14.09 1.73 10.79
CA THR A 50 14.48 0.40 11.28
C THR A 50 14.38 -0.60 10.13
N VAL A 51 15.41 -1.42 9.95
CA VAL A 51 15.44 -2.58 9.06
C VAL A 51 15.42 -3.84 9.94
N ILE A 52 14.33 -4.60 9.86
CA ILE A 52 14.16 -5.85 10.58
C ILE A 52 14.82 -6.96 9.75
N ARG A 53 15.79 -7.67 10.34
CA ARG A 53 16.48 -8.80 9.70
C ARG A 53 15.90 -10.16 10.13
N SER A 54 16.07 -11.18 9.30
CA SER A 54 15.96 -12.58 9.74
C SER A 54 17.32 -13.10 10.22
N ALA A 55 17.34 -14.27 10.87
CA ALA A 55 18.56 -14.86 11.44
C ALA A 55 19.67 -15.20 10.42
N ASP A 56 19.35 -15.18 9.12
CA ASP A 56 20.26 -15.32 7.99
C ASP A 56 20.74 -13.96 7.40
N GLY A 57 20.35 -12.84 8.02
CA GLY A 57 20.69 -11.48 7.61
C GLY A 57 19.80 -10.89 6.49
N ALA A 58 18.83 -11.63 5.95
CA ALA A 58 17.93 -11.10 4.93
C ALA A 58 17.01 -10.01 5.51
N THR A 59 16.67 -9.00 4.70
CA THR A 59 15.69 -7.96 5.12
C THR A 59 14.29 -8.55 5.11
N VAL A 60 13.63 -8.54 6.27
CA VAL A 60 12.22 -8.92 6.44
C VAL A 60 11.31 -7.72 6.20
N ALA A 61 11.63 -6.58 6.80
CA ALA A 61 10.83 -5.37 6.72
C ALA A 61 11.65 -4.09 6.92
N VAL A 62 11.15 -2.97 6.38
CA VAL A 62 11.70 -1.63 6.56
C VAL A 62 10.59 -0.69 7.04
N LEU A 63 10.87 0.00 8.15
CA LEU A 63 9.93 0.87 8.85
C LEU A 63 10.56 2.25 8.98
N THR A 64 9.99 3.26 8.34
CA THR A 64 10.53 4.63 8.33
C THR A 64 9.89 5.44 9.46
N ASP A 65 10.68 6.16 10.24
CA ASP A 65 10.21 6.92 11.40
C ASP A 65 9.24 8.03 10.97
N GLY A 66 8.03 8.06 11.55
CA GLY A 66 6.96 8.96 11.15
C GLY A 66 6.07 8.46 10.01
N ALA A 67 6.40 7.32 9.38
CA ALA A 67 5.59 6.68 8.34
C ALA A 67 4.72 5.54 8.90
N ARG A 68 3.58 5.28 8.27
CA ARG A 68 2.70 4.13 8.49
C ARG A 68 2.90 3.03 7.45
N THR A 69 3.38 3.34 6.24
CA THR A 69 3.71 2.32 5.24
C THR A 69 4.95 1.57 5.70
N VAL A 70 4.80 0.26 5.86
CA VAL A 70 5.89 -0.68 6.10
C VAL A 70 6.09 -1.50 4.85
N LEU A 71 7.32 -1.50 4.35
CA LEU A 71 7.77 -2.34 3.26
C LEU A 71 8.19 -3.70 3.83
N PHE A 72 7.52 -4.77 3.44
CA PHE A 72 7.93 -6.15 3.71
C PHE A 72 8.59 -6.77 2.48
N THR A 73 9.49 -7.72 2.69
CA THR A 73 9.99 -8.64 1.65
C THR A 73 9.05 -9.85 1.58
N GLY A 74 8.34 -10.00 0.47
CA GLY A 74 7.44 -11.12 0.18
C GLY A 74 7.90 -11.99 -0.99
N PRO A 75 7.02 -12.88 -1.47
CA PRO A 75 7.24 -13.63 -2.72
C PRO A 75 7.43 -12.69 -3.91
N GLU A 76 8.17 -13.15 -4.92
CA GLU A 76 8.28 -12.43 -6.19
C GLU A 76 6.90 -12.38 -6.88
N ARG A 77 6.58 -11.23 -7.48
CA ARG A 77 5.38 -11.02 -8.30
C ARG A 77 5.65 -9.97 -9.38
N THR A 78 4.86 -10.00 -10.45
CA THR A 78 5.00 -9.08 -11.59
C THR A 78 3.72 -8.33 -11.86
N PHE A 79 3.81 -7.00 -11.93
CA PHE A 79 2.74 -6.12 -12.41
C PHE A 79 2.91 -5.83 -13.90
N THR A 80 1.81 -5.90 -14.66
CA THR A 80 1.79 -5.72 -16.11
C THR A 80 0.59 -4.86 -16.55
N GLU A 81 0.75 -4.11 -17.64
CA GLU A 81 -0.33 -3.37 -18.29
C GLU A 81 -0.14 -3.37 -19.81
N PRO A 82 -0.35 -4.52 -20.49
CA PRO A 82 -0.04 -4.69 -21.91
C PRO A 82 -0.83 -3.78 -22.86
N ALA A 83 -1.86 -3.09 -22.35
CA ALA A 83 -2.65 -2.12 -23.12
C ALA A 83 -1.91 -0.79 -23.38
N THR A 84 -0.88 -0.45 -22.58
CA THR A 84 -0.22 0.87 -22.62
C THR A 84 1.31 0.83 -22.49
N THR A 85 1.90 -0.33 -22.18
CA THR A 85 3.36 -0.54 -22.22
C THR A 85 3.71 -2.02 -22.37
N THR A 86 4.92 -2.31 -22.85
CA THR A 86 5.53 -3.65 -22.78
C THR A 86 6.40 -3.84 -21.54
N SER A 87 6.67 -2.78 -20.77
CA SER A 87 7.45 -2.86 -19.53
C SER A 87 6.64 -3.50 -18.40
N THR A 88 7.31 -4.32 -17.59
CA THR A 88 6.70 -4.98 -16.42
C THR A 88 7.46 -4.58 -15.15
N VAL A 89 6.80 -4.60 -13.99
CA VAL A 89 7.50 -4.39 -12.70
C VAL A 89 7.49 -5.70 -11.93
N THR A 90 8.65 -6.36 -11.86
CA THR A 90 8.86 -7.55 -11.01
C THR A 90 9.44 -7.12 -9.68
N THR A 91 8.85 -7.55 -8.57
CA THR A 91 9.23 -7.09 -7.23
C THR A 91 8.90 -8.10 -6.13
N HIS A 92 9.67 -8.03 -5.04
CA HIS A 92 9.38 -8.69 -3.75
C HIS A 92 8.66 -7.74 -2.76
N ALA A 93 8.53 -6.45 -3.09
CA ALA A 93 7.98 -5.47 -2.18
C ALA A 93 6.50 -5.76 -1.87
N VAL A 94 6.14 -5.86 -0.59
CA VAL A 94 4.77 -5.96 -0.07
C VAL A 94 4.55 -4.81 0.91
N VAL A 95 3.71 -3.83 0.56
CA VAL A 95 3.57 -2.57 1.28
C VAL A 95 2.25 -2.54 2.06
N ARG A 96 2.33 -2.54 3.39
CA ARG A 96 1.15 -2.55 4.28
C ARG A 96 1.11 -1.31 5.18
N LEU A 97 -0.09 -0.92 5.61
CA LEU A 97 -0.28 0.16 6.56
C LEU A 97 -0.29 -0.34 8.01
N ALA A 98 0.60 0.22 8.83
CA ALA A 98 0.55 0.15 10.27
C ALA A 98 -0.64 0.96 10.83
N PRO A 99 -1.16 0.64 12.04
CA PRO A 99 -2.28 1.37 12.64
C PRO A 99 -1.94 2.84 12.96
N GLN A 100 -0.67 3.10 13.29
CA GLN A 100 -0.12 4.41 13.62
C GLN A 100 1.32 4.54 13.09
N PRO A 101 1.90 5.75 13.05
CA PRO A 101 3.27 5.96 12.56
C PRO A 101 4.30 5.18 13.37
N TRP A 102 5.32 4.67 12.69
CA TRP A 102 6.49 4.06 13.31
C TRP A 102 7.35 5.10 14.04
N HIS A 103 8.00 4.68 15.12
CA HIS A 103 8.99 5.47 15.84
C HIS A 103 10.02 4.55 16.53
N PRO A 104 11.20 5.05 16.92
CA PRO A 104 12.14 4.30 17.75
C PRO A 104 11.47 3.79 19.04
N GLY A 105 11.75 2.53 19.42
CA GLY A 105 11.12 1.87 20.56
C GLY A 105 9.76 1.20 20.26
N ALA A 106 9.09 1.53 19.14
CA ALA A 106 7.81 0.90 18.78
C ALA A 106 7.91 -0.62 18.59
N ALA A 107 9.10 -1.17 18.34
CA ALA A 107 9.36 -2.61 18.30
C ALA A 107 8.88 -3.33 19.56
N ASP A 108 9.00 -2.67 20.72
CA ASP A 108 8.60 -3.23 22.00
C ASP A 108 7.11 -3.10 22.32
N GLU A 109 6.40 -2.27 21.56
CA GLU A 109 5.02 -1.95 21.87
C GLU A 109 4.03 -3.02 21.43
N ASP A 110 3.02 -3.14 22.27
CA ASP A 110 2.00 -4.19 22.25
C ASP A 110 1.15 -4.15 20.97
N TRP A 111 0.89 -2.95 20.43
CA TRP A 111 0.20 -2.78 19.15
C TRP A 111 1.06 -3.27 17.97
N PHE A 112 2.37 -3.02 18.01
CA PHE A 112 3.27 -3.35 16.92
C PHE A 112 3.52 -4.85 16.87
N LYS A 113 3.85 -5.47 18.02
CA LYS A 113 4.03 -6.92 18.15
C LYS A 113 2.81 -7.68 17.59
N ARG A 114 1.59 -7.27 17.94
CA ARG A 114 0.34 -7.85 17.42
C ARG A 114 0.14 -7.59 15.92
N TRP A 115 0.26 -6.33 15.48
CA TRP A 115 0.02 -5.97 14.09
C TRP A 115 1.05 -6.59 13.14
N PHE A 116 2.34 -6.56 13.49
CA PHE A 116 3.44 -7.04 12.64
C PHE A 116 3.35 -8.55 12.39
N ALA A 117 3.02 -9.33 13.42
CA ALA A 117 2.82 -10.77 13.30
C ALA A 117 1.68 -11.12 12.30
N ALA A 118 0.56 -10.39 12.37
CA ALA A 118 -0.54 -10.53 11.42
C ALA A 118 -0.20 -10.01 10.02
N ALA A 119 0.42 -8.83 9.92
CA ALA A 119 0.78 -8.20 8.66
C ALA A 119 1.80 -9.01 7.85
N ARG A 120 2.79 -9.63 8.53
CA ARG A 120 3.80 -10.50 7.91
C ARG A 120 3.20 -11.78 7.31
N THR A 121 2.11 -12.29 7.89
CA THR A 121 1.50 -13.58 7.50
C THR A 121 0.21 -13.42 6.67
N SER A 122 -0.36 -12.21 6.62
CA SER A 122 -1.54 -11.89 5.82
C SER A 122 -1.29 -12.16 4.33
N ARG A 123 -2.30 -12.76 3.70
CA ARG A 123 -2.42 -12.97 2.24
C ARG A 123 -3.35 -11.94 1.59
N ASP A 124 -3.80 -10.95 2.35
CA ASP A 124 -4.66 -9.89 1.83
C ASP A 124 -3.86 -8.98 0.89
N PRO A 125 -4.48 -8.46 -0.18
CA PRO A 125 -3.85 -7.52 -1.10
C PRO A 125 -3.15 -6.38 -0.37
N ASP A 126 -1.91 -6.10 -0.74
CA ASP A 126 -1.16 -4.96 -0.24
C ASP A 126 -1.48 -3.69 -1.06
N LEU A 127 -0.84 -2.55 -0.75
CA LEU A 127 -1.10 -1.30 -1.47
C LEU A 127 -0.81 -1.39 -2.99
N LEU A 128 0.20 -2.18 -3.40
CA LEU A 128 0.53 -2.35 -4.82
C LEU A 128 -0.47 -3.27 -5.54
N ASP A 129 -0.89 -4.38 -4.93
CA ASP A 129 -1.99 -5.21 -5.44
C ASP A 129 -3.30 -4.42 -5.56
N ILE A 130 -3.58 -3.55 -4.58
CA ILE A 130 -4.78 -2.70 -4.57
C ILE A 130 -4.69 -1.64 -5.68
N ALA A 131 -3.53 -1.03 -5.91
CA ALA A 131 -3.32 -0.13 -7.03
C ALA A 131 -3.53 -0.82 -8.38
N ALA A 132 -3.01 -2.04 -8.56
CA ALA A 132 -3.14 -2.83 -9.78
C ALA A 132 -4.60 -3.21 -10.13
N GLN A 133 -5.48 -3.31 -9.12
CA GLN A 133 -6.91 -3.64 -9.31
C GLN A 133 -7.73 -2.55 -10.05
N TYR A 134 -7.14 -1.40 -10.36
CA TYR A 134 -7.80 -0.29 -11.05
C TYR A 134 -7.25 0.00 -12.45
N LEU A 135 -6.24 -0.76 -12.90
CA LEU A 135 -5.62 -0.63 -14.23
C LEU A 135 -6.55 -1.13 -15.36
N PRO A 136 -6.30 -0.73 -16.61
CA PRO A 136 -6.91 -1.35 -17.80
C PRO A 136 -6.77 -2.88 -17.78
N GLY A 137 -7.88 -3.58 -18.05
CA GLY A 137 -7.92 -5.05 -18.07
C GLY A 137 -8.02 -5.74 -16.70
N ALA A 138 -7.97 -4.99 -15.59
CA ALA A 138 -8.27 -5.56 -14.27
C ALA A 138 -9.70 -6.15 -14.21
N SER A 139 -9.91 -7.20 -13.43
CA SER A 139 -11.25 -7.79 -13.25
C SER A 139 -12.09 -6.97 -12.27
N GLU A 140 -13.35 -6.70 -12.61
CA GLU A 140 -14.30 -6.06 -11.69
C GLU A 140 -14.56 -6.97 -10.47
N ARG A 141 -14.61 -6.37 -9.27
CA ARG A 141 -14.97 -7.07 -8.03
C ARG A 141 -16.07 -6.33 -7.30
N ARG A 142 -17.05 -7.09 -6.82
CA ARG A 142 -18.24 -6.61 -6.11
C ARG A 142 -18.33 -7.21 -4.71
N ALA A 143 -18.84 -6.42 -3.77
CA ALA A 143 -19.19 -6.88 -2.44
C ALA A 143 -20.50 -7.69 -2.47
N ALA A 144 -20.84 -8.36 -1.36
CA ALA A 144 -22.04 -9.20 -1.26
C ALA A 144 -23.36 -8.45 -1.55
N ASN A 145 -23.39 -7.13 -1.36
CA ASN A 145 -24.52 -6.25 -1.71
C ASN A 145 -24.52 -5.78 -3.19
N GLY A 146 -23.64 -6.33 -4.03
CA GLY A 146 -23.51 -5.96 -5.45
C GLY A 146 -22.70 -4.70 -5.74
N ALA A 147 -22.28 -3.93 -4.72
CA ALA A 147 -21.51 -2.70 -4.91
C ALA A 147 -20.09 -3.01 -5.44
N ARG A 148 -19.66 -2.34 -6.50
CA ARG A 148 -18.28 -2.44 -7.01
C ARG A 148 -17.30 -1.81 -6.04
N TYR A 149 -16.22 -2.51 -5.72
CA TYR A 149 -15.10 -1.96 -4.93
C TYR A 149 -13.75 -1.98 -5.68
N ALA A 150 -13.63 -2.76 -6.76
CA ALA A 150 -12.44 -2.87 -7.60
C ALA A 150 -12.80 -3.20 -9.06
N GLY A 151 -11.85 -3.02 -9.97
CA GLY A 151 -12.04 -3.07 -11.42
C GLY A 151 -11.54 -1.79 -12.10
N PRO A 152 -11.40 -1.77 -13.43
CA PRO A 152 -10.75 -0.68 -14.16
C PRO A 152 -11.44 0.65 -13.88
N ALA A 153 -10.66 1.67 -13.56
CA ALA A 153 -11.16 3.01 -13.30
C ALA A 153 -10.95 3.93 -14.51
N THR A 154 -11.86 4.89 -14.69
CA THR A 154 -11.69 6.00 -15.64
C THR A 154 -11.09 7.22 -14.94
N TYR A 155 -10.66 8.24 -15.69
CA TYR A 155 -10.19 9.49 -15.08
C TYR A 155 -11.35 10.43 -14.71
N GLY A 156 -12.34 10.50 -15.59
CA GLY A 156 -13.50 11.38 -15.50
C GLY A 156 -14.27 11.45 -16.83
N PRO A 157 -15.52 11.94 -16.82
CA PRO A 157 -16.25 12.28 -18.02
C PRO A 157 -15.55 13.41 -18.79
N MET A 158 -15.85 13.52 -20.08
CA MET A 158 -15.44 14.67 -20.88
C MET A 158 -16.20 15.94 -20.44
N ASP A 159 -15.62 17.09 -20.70
CA ASP A 159 -16.28 18.39 -20.78
C ASP A 159 -16.53 18.81 -22.23
N ASP A 160 -17.08 20.00 -22.41
CA ASP A 160 -17.51 20.52 -23.71
C ASP A 160 -16.34 20.90 -24.64
N ASN A 161 -15.08 20.79 -24.16
CA ASN A 161 -13.85 20.98 -24.94
C ASN A 161 -13.12 19.65 -25.22
N ASP A 162 -13.82 18.51 -25.08
CA ASP A 162 -13.25 17.15 -25.17
C ASP A 162 -12.14 16.83 -24.13
N GLU A 163 -12.05 17.61 -23.03
CA GLU A 163 -11.12 17.35 -21.94
C GLU A 163 -11.74 16.54 -20.80
N ARG A 164 -10.95 15.68 -20.14
CA ARG A 164 -11.44 14.93 -18.96
C ARG A 164 -11.40 15.76 -17.68
N LYS A 165 -12.53 15.81 -16.98
CA LYS A 165 -12.72 16.59 -15.73
C LYS A 165 -11.89 16.02 -14.56
N ALA A 166 -10.82 16.71 -14.17
CA ALA A 166 -9.91 16.34 -13.08
C ALA A 166 -10.48 16.62 -11.66
N THR A 167 -11.58 15.95 -11.30
CA THR A 167 -12.23 16.16 -9.98
C THR A 167 -12.73 14.88 -9.29
N ALA A 168 -12.52 13.71 -9.90
CA ALA A 168 -13.08 12.43 -9.46
C ALA A 168 -12.35 11.86 -8.23
N ASP A 169 -13.06 11.53 -7.15
CA ASP A 169 -12.49 10.98 -5.89
C ASP A 169 -12.93 9.54 -5.66
N PHE A 170 -12.33 8.86 -4.67
CA PHE A 170 -12.65 7.46 -4.33
C PHE A 170 -14.16 7.19 -4.22
N ASN A 171 -14.92 8.13 -3.65
CA ASN A 171 -16.34 8.00 -3.42
C ASN A 171 -17.17 8.06 -4.73
N ASP A 172 -16.69 8.81 -5.74
CA ASP A 172 -17.28 8.83 -7.09
C ASP A 172 -17.07 7.48 -7.78
N TYR A 173 -15.86 6.90 -7.73
CA TYR A 173 -15.59 5.58 -8.30
C TYR A 173 -16.50 4.47 -7.74
N LEU A 174 -16.69 4.49 -6.42
CA LEU A 174 -17.51 3.52 -5.68
C LEU A 174 -19.01 3.76 -5.84
N GLY A 175 -19.42 4.99 -6.16
CA GLY A 175 -20.82 5.41 -6.16
C GLY A 175 -21.42 5.54 -4.76
N ILE A 176 -20.61 5.93 -3.76
CA ILE A 176 -21.04 6.07 -2.36
C ILE A 176 -20.92 7.52 -1.86
N ASP A 177 -21.87 7.93 -1.03
CA ASP A 177 -21.71 9.10 -0.18
C ASP A 177 -20.67 8.82 0.90
N TRP A 178 -19.93 9.86 1.30
CA TRP A 178 -18.90 9.74 2.34
C TRP A 178 -18.97 10.89 3.35
N ALA A 179 -18.98 10.53 4.64
CA ALA A 179 -18.78 11.45 5.76
C ALA A 179 -17.34 11.35 6.26
N PHE A 180 -16.64 12.49 6.30
CA PHE A 180 -15.28 12.60 6.85
C PHE A 180 -15.34 12.79 8.37
N PRO A 181 -14.29 12.37 9.13
CA PRO A 181 -14.25 12.52 10.59
C PRO A 181 -14.42 13.97 11.09
N ASN A 182 -14.16 14.98 10.26
CA ASN A 182 -14.38 16.40 10.55
C ASN A 182 -15.83 16.88 10.29
N GLY A 183 -16.80 15.96 10.18
CA GLY A 183 -18.21 16.26 9.96
C GLY A 183 -18.57 16.78 8.56
N ARG A 184 -17.60 16.88 7.64
CA ARG A 184 -17.88 17.25 6.24
C ARG A 184 -18.37 16.03 5.47
N GLU A 185 -19.27 16.23 4.53
CA GLU A 185 -19.69 15.20 3.58
C GLU A 185 -19.18 15.49 2.16
N ARG A 186 -19.08 14.41 1.35
CA ARG A 186 -18.98 14.46 -0.10
C ARG A 186 -19.95 13.43 -0.69
N LYS A 187 -20.87 13.89 -1.54
CA LYS A 187 -21.82 13.04 -2.26
C LYS A 187 -21.14 12.36 -3.45
N ALA A 188 -21.58 11.16 -3.81
CA ALA A 188 -21.16 10.54 -5.08
C ALA A 188 -21.86 11.20 -6.27
N ARG A 189 -21.11 11.47 -7.33
CA ARG A 189 -21.66 12.02 -8.57
C ARG A 189 -21.85 10.92 -9.62
N ARG A 190 -23.07 10.80 -10.15
CA ARG A 190 -23.46 9.71 -11.06
C ARG A 190 -22.72 9.73 -12.39
N ASP A 191 -22.39 10.92 -12.89
CA ASP A 191 -21.59 11.17 -14.10
C ASP A 191 -20.09 10.85 -13.92
N PHE A 192 -19.63 10.70 -12.68
CA PHE A 192 -18.27 10.27 -12.33
C PHE A 192 -18.22 8.81 -11.81
N TYR A 193 -19.28 8.02 -12.00
CA TYR A 193 -19.31 6.64 -11.51
C TYR A 193 -18.21 5.78 -12.15
N GLY A 194 -17.28 5.30 -11.33
CA GLY A 194 -16.09 4.57 -11.80
C GLY A 194 -14.90 5.45 -12.19
N SER A 195 -14.93 6.75 -11.90
CA SER A 195 -13.82 7.66 -12.15
C SER A 195 -12.99 7.96 -10.89
N VAL A 196 -11.66 8.05 -11.03
CA VAL A 196 -10.74 8.67 -10.07
C VAL A 196 -9.69 9.50 -10.80
N ASP A 197 -9.44 10.74 -10.36
CA ASP A 197 -8.26 11.50 -10.78
C ASP A 197 -7.00 11.01 -10.04
N CYS A 198 -5.84 11.62 -10.32
CA CYS A 198 -4.56 11.20 -9.74
C CYS A 198 -4.58 11.12 -8.20
N SER A 199 -5.10 12.16 -7.55
CA SER A 199 -5.26 12.22 -6.09
C SER A 199 -6.45 11.43 -5.56
N GLY A 200 -7.53 11.31 -6.35
CA GLY A 200 -8.65 10.43 -6.04
C GLY A 200 -8.25 8.95 -6.02
N PHE A 201 -7.34 8.55 -6.90
CA PHE A 201 -6.78 7.20 -6.98
C PHE A 201 -5.91 6.88 -5.76
N VAL A 202 -5.02 7.80 -5.35
CA VAL A 202 -4.27 7.67 -4.09
C VAL A 202 -5.20 7.52 -2.89
N ARG A 203 -6.27 8.32 -2.81
CA ARG A 203 -7.27 8.23 -1.72
C ARG A 203 -8.12 6.97 -1.78
N LEU A 204 -8.33 6.39 -2.95
CA LEU A 204 -9.00 5.11 -3.12
C LEU A 204 -8.10 3.97 -2.62
N VAL A 205 -6.83 3.94 -3.04
CA VAL A 205 -5.84 2.91 -2.65
C VAL A 205 -5.50 3.01 -1.17
N TYR A 206 -4.88 4.10 -0.71
CA TYR A 206 -4.41 4.22 0.67
C TYR A 206 -5.57 4.43 1.63
N GLY A 207 -6.51 5.30 1.27
CA GLY A 207 -7.60 5.72 2.14
C GLY A 207 -8.69 4.68 2.29
N TYR A 208 -9.60 4.63 1.31
CA TYR A 208 -10.78 3.77 1.40
C TYR A 208 -10.46 2.27 1.43
N ARG A 209 -9.52 1.81 0.57
CA ARG A 209 -9.21 0.38 0.45
C ARG A 209 -8.24 -0.15 1.52
N SER A 210 -7.41 0.70 2.12
CA SER A 210 -6.38 0.27 3.09
C SER A 210 -6.45 0.95 4.47
N GLY A 211 -7.37 1.89 4.69
CA GLY A 211 -7.65 2.47 6.01
C GLY A 211 -6.78 3.65 6.42
N TYR A 212 -6.09 4.32 5.50
CA TYR A 212 -5.43 5.60 5.81
C TYR A 212 -6.49 6.69 6.06
N PRO A 213 -6.41 7.49 7.14
CA PRO A 213 -7.33 8.58 7.39
C PRO A 213 -7.45 9.53 6.19
N LEU A 214 -8.68 9.91 5.85
CA LEU A 214 -8.98 10.86 4.77
C LEU A 214 -9.60 12.14 5.34
N GLU A 215 -9.24 13.27 4.77
CA GLU A 215 -9.83 14.58 5.09
C GLU A 215 -10.25 15.35 3.83
N PHE A 216 -10.95 16.47 4.03
CA PHE A 216 -11.52 17.28 2.96
C PHE A 216 -11.48 18.77 3.26
N LYS A 217 -11.24 19.57 2.20
CA LYS A 217 -11.04 21.02 2.15
C LYS A 217 -9.77 21.54 2.84
N GLN A 218 -9.70 21.54 4.16
CA GLN A 218 -8.55 22.07 4.91
C GLN A 218 -7.69 20.92 5.43
N PRO A 219 -6.37 20.91 5.12
CA PRO A 219 -5.48 19.87 5.62
C PRO A 219 -5.16 20.06 7.10
N THR A 220 -5.01 18.95 7.83
CA THR A 220 -4.60 18.94 9.25
C THR A 220 -3.21 18.34 9.48
N GLY A 221 -2.59 17.79 8.43
CA GLY A 221 -1.35 17.02 8.53
C GLY A 221 -1.50 15.62 9.14
N ARG A 222 -2.73 15.19 9.48
CA ARG A 222 -3.01 13.90 10.13
C ARG A 222 -3.75 12.89 9.24
N ALA A 223 -4.23 13.34 8.09
CA ALA A 223 -5.02 12.56 7.15
C ALA A 223 -4.72 12.99 5.71
N LEU A 224 -4.98 12.15 4.72
CA LEU A 224 -4.74 12.51 3.32
C LEU A 224 -5.76 13.57 2.87
N PRO A 225 -5.32 14.78 2.47
CA PRO A 225 -6.20 15.80 1.91
C PRO A 225 -6.61 15.44 0.48
N ARG A 226 -7.43 16.27 -0.16
CA ARG A 226 -8.00 15.95 -1.49
C ARG A 226 -7.10 16.27 -2.68
N ARG A 227 -6.27 17.30 -2.61
CA ARG A 227 -5.49 17.80 -3.75
C ARG A 227 -4.04 17.33 -3.67
N ALA A 228 -3.43 16.99 -4.80
CA ALA A 228 -2.01 16.62 -4.88
C ALA A 228 -1.10 17.68 -4.24
N VAL A 229 -1.36 18.97 -4.49
CA VAL A 229 -0.63 20.09 -3.85
C VAL A 229 -0.67 20.04 -2.32
N MET A 230 -1.84 19.76 -1.74
CA MET A 230 -2.02 19.66 -0.29
C MET A 230 -1.40 18.38 0.27
N MET A 231 -1.40 17.26 -0.47
CA MET A 231 -0.70 16.05 -0.05
C MET A 231 0.82 16.30 0.03
N ALA A 232 1.37 16.98 -0.97
CA ALA A 232 2.79 17.33 -1.04
C ALA A 232 3.21 18.33 0.04
N GLN A 233 2.44 19.40 0.24
CA GLN A 233 2.75 20.46 1.21
C GLN A 233 2.35 20.03 2.63
N ASP A 234 1.05 19.99 2.89
CA ASP A 234 0.47 19.89 4.23
C ASP A 234 0.15 18.45 4.68
N GLY A 235 0.18 17.48 3.76
CA GLY A 235 -0.26 16.11 4.00
C GLY A 235 0.67 15.31 4.91
N PRO A 236 0.16 14.22 5.52
CA PRO A 236 0.92 13.35 6.42
C PRO A 236 2.08 12.62 5.71
N GLY A 237 2.93 11.98 6.51
CA GLY A 237 4.06 11.20 6.04
C GLY A 237 5.38 11.97 6.02
N VAL A 238 6.45 11.21 5.80
CA VAL A 238 7.85 11.64 5.83
C VAL A 238 8.26 12.09 4.45
N ALA A 239 8.87 13.26 4.31
CA ALA A 239 9.51 13.66 3.05
C ALA A 239 10.75 12.80 2.80
N VAL A 240 10.75 12.02 1.71
CA VAL A 240 11.89 11.17 1.31
C VAL A 240 12.65 11.75 0.11
N VAL A 241 12.00 12.61 -0.68
CA VAL A 241 12.63 13.52 -1.64
C VAL A 241 12.01 14.91 -1.42
N ALA A 242 12.84 15.90 -1.10
CA ALA A 242 12.39 17.26 -0.81
C ALA A 242 12.02 18.02 -2.09
N ASN A 243 11.01 18.90 -2.02
CA ASN A 243 10.64 19.77 -3.13
C ASN A 243 11.55 21.02 -3.15
N ASP A 244 12.64 20.98 -3.92
CA ASP A 244 13.50 22.15 -4.20
C ASP A 244 13.04 22.96 -5.43
N HIS A 245 11.86 22.62 -5.97
CA HIS A 245 11.29 23.12 -7.22
C HIS A 245 12.04 22.73 -8.51
N ARG A 246 13.06 21.85 -8.46
CA ARG A 246 13.78 21.34 -9.64
C ARG A 246 13.39 19.89 -9.95
N GLN A 247 13.86 19.37 -11.09
CA GLN A 247 13.75 17.94 -11.37
C GLN A 247 14.54 17.16 -10.32
N ALA A 248 13.85 16.32 -9.54
CA ALA A 248 14.51 15.40 -8.64
C ALA A 248 15.14 14.26 -9.44
N THR A 249 16.43 14.02 -9.22
CA THR A 249 17.23 12.98 -9.92
C THR A 249 17.90 11.98 -8.98
N ASP A 250 17.82 12.20 -7.67
CA ASP A 250 18.19 11.19 -6.67
C ASP A 250 16.96 10.35 -6.34
N PHE A 251 17.09 9.05 -6.58
CA PHE A 251 16.05 8.05 -6.36
C PHE A 251 16.43 7.05 -5.26
N GLY A 252 17.61 7.17 -4.65
CA GLY A 252 18.17 6.17 -3.73
C GLY A 252 17.38 5.99 -2.43
N ALA A 253 16.65 7.03 -2.01
CA ALA A 253 15.78 6.99 -0.83
C ALA A 253 14.38 6.40 -1.12
N LEU A 254 13.99 6.22 -2.39
CA LEU A 254 12.64 5.81 -2.78
C LEU A 254 12.39 4.31 -2.52
N GLN A 255 11.19 3.98 -2.05
CA GLN A 255 10.70 2.63 -1.82
C GLN A 255 9.34 2.43 -2.48
N PRO A 256 9.03 1.24 -3.01
CA PRO A 256 7.70 0.95 -3.55
C PRO A 256 6.61 1.30 -2.53
N GLY A 257 5.56 1.99 -2.97
CA GLY A 257 4.54 2.56 -2.09
C GLY A 257 4.80 4.00 -1.62
N ASP A 258 5.91 4.64 -2.00
CA ASP A 258 6.05 6.09 -1.83
C ASP A 258 5.08 6.85 -2.73
N LEU A 259 4.52 7.95 -2.23
CA LEU A 259 3.81 8.92 -3.05
C LEU A 259 4.82 9.81 -3.78
N LEU A 260 4.62 9.95 -5.09
CA LEU A 260 5.44 10.75 -5.98
C LEU A 260 4.67 11.99 -6.41
N PHE A 261 5.27 13.17 -6.29
CA PHE A 261 4.64 14.45 -6.58
C PHE A 261 5.29 15.13 -7.77
N PHE A 262 4.45 15.65 -8.67
CA PHE A 262 4.87 16.21 -9.94
C PHE A 262 4.27 17.59 -10.17
N ASN A 263 5.01 18.44 -10.88
CA ASN A 263 4.47 19.58 -11.60
C ASN A 263 4.42 19.19 -13.09
N ALA A 264 3.31 18.57 -13.49
CA ALA A 264 3.09 18.06 -14.84
C ALA A 264 2.58 19.14 -15.83
N SER A 265 2.05 20.25 -15.32
CA SER A 265 1.57 21.41 -16.10
C SER A 265 2.35 22.68 -15.73
N PRO A 266 3.66 22.75 -16.02
CA PRO A 266 4.52 23.87 -15.56
C PRO A 266 4.08 25.23 -16.09
N ASP A 267 3.39 25.28 -17.23
CA ASP A 267 2.81 26.50 -17.81
C ASP A 267 1.68 27.10 -16.93
N ALA A 268 1.05 26.29 -16.07
CA ALA A 268 0.10 26.72 -15.05
C ALA A 268 0.76 27.17 -13.73
N GLY A 269 2.09 27.10 -13.64
CA GLY A 269 2.89 27.59 -12.51
C GLY A 269 3.77 26.53 -11.85
N PRO A 270 4.49 26.86 -10.75
CA PRO A 270 5.47 25.99 -10.11
C PRO A 270 4.87 24.94 -9.15
N GLN A 271 3.54 24.87 -9.02
CA GLN A 271 2.87 24.06 -8.01
C GLN A 271 2.79 22.57 -8.39
N ILE A 272 2.68 21.70 -7.39
CA ILE A 272 2.36 20.28 -7.58
C ILE A 272 0.91 20.16 -8.04
N ASP A 273 0.67 19.54 -9.18
CA ASP A 273 -0.66 19.30 -9.74
C ASP A 273 -1.03 17.82 -9.82
N HIS A 274 -0.03 16.93 -9.83
CA HIS A 274 -0.19 15.50 -10.06
C HIS A 274 0.53 14.65 -9.02
N VAL A 275 -0.03 13.46 -8.77
CA VAL A 275 0.50 12.49 -7.79
C VAL A 275 0.41 11.06 -8.34
N GLY A 276 1.41 10.25 -8.02
CA GLY A 276 1.48 8.82 -8.35
C GLY A 276 2.01 7.99 -7.19
N ILE A 277 2.11 6.68 -7.40
CA ILE A 277 2.62 5.69 -6.44
C ILE A 277 3.84 5.02 -7.07
N TYR A 278 4.99 5.04 -6.39
CA TYR A 278 6.20 4.40 -6.88
C TYR A 278 6.06 2.87 -6.83
N LEU A 279 6.48 2.18 -7.90
CA LEU A 279 6.39 0.72 -8.01
C LEU A 279 7.76 0.02 -7.82
N GLY A 280 8.86 0.70 -8.12
CA GLY A 280 10.20 0.12 -8.16
C GLY A 280 10.85 0.28 -9.54
N LEU A 281 11.79 -0.60 -9.86
CA LEU A 281 12.38 -0.71 -11.19
C LEU A 281 11.52 -1.59 -12.10
N ASP A 282 11.40 -1.22 -13.38
CA ASP A 282 10.78 -2.06 -14.40
C ASP A 282 11.77 -3.03 -15.06
N SER A 283 11.27 -3.84 -16.00
CA SER A 283 12.03 -4.81 -16.80
C SER A 283 13.10 -4.20 -17.70
N THR A 284 13.20 -2.87 -17.80
CA THR A 284 14.29 -2.13 -18.46
C THR A 284 15.28 -1.52 -17.47
N GLY A 285 15.12 -1.78 -16.17
CA GLY A 285 15.94 -1.23 -15.09
C GLY A 285 15.58 0.20 -14.71
N ARG A 286 14.40 0.70 -15.08
CA ARG A 286 14.04 2.13 -14.95
C ARG A 286 12.97 2.38 -13.88
N HIS A 287 13.05 3.52 -13.21
CA HIS A 287 12.18 3.89 -12.08
C HIS A 287 10.73 4.13 -12.52
N ARG A 288 9.85 3.15 -12.30
CA ARG A 288 8.46 3.16 -12.76
C ARG A 288 7.44 3.44 -11.66
N PHE A 289 6.35 4.08 -12.02
CA PHE A 289 5.25 4.43 -11.11
C PHE A 289 3.86 4.21 -11.74
N VAL A 290 2.81 4.20 -10.91
CA VAL A 290 1.41 4.18 -11.36
C VAL A 290 0.71 5.49 -10.99
N SER A 291 -0.13 6.03 -11.86
CA SER A 291 -0.96 7.22 -11.57
C SER A 291 -2.20 7.28 -12.45
N SER A 292 -3.28 7.90 -11.98
CA SER A 292 -4.47 8.14 -12.82
C SER A 292 -4.28 9.37 -13.71
N ARG A 293 -4.50 9.24 -15.03
CA ARG A 293 -4.19 10.26 -16.05
C ARG A 293 -5.33 10.53 -17.02
N LYS A 294 -5.42 11.78 -17.50
CA LYS A 294 -6.39 12.19 -18.55
C LYS A 294 -6.27 11.32 -19.81
N THR A 295 -5.08 11.25 -20.40
CA THR A 295 -4.84 10.60 -21.70
C THR A 295 -5.05 9.09 -21.68
N ALA A 296 -4.58 8.41 -20.64
CA ALA A 296 -4.80 6.97 -20.45
C ALA A 296 -6.24 6.64 -19.99
N ASN A 297 -7.05 7.67 -19.68
CA ASN A 297 -8.37 7.55 -19.08
C ASN A 297 -8.39 6.66 -17.83
N GLY A 298 -7.57 6.98 -16.83
CA GLY A 298 -7.56 6.27 -15.55
C GLY A 298 -6.15 5.94 -15.04
N PRO A 299 -6.06 5.12 -13.97
CA PRO A 299 -4.81 4.57 -13.45
C PRO A 299 -4.03 3.82 -14.52
N THR A 300 -2.77 4.20 -14.72
CA THR A 300 -1.84 3.50 -15.62
C THR A 300 -0.43 3.47 -15.03
N LEU A 301 0.28 2.36 -15.24
CA LEU A 301 1.72 2.21 -15.07
C LEU A 301 2.49 2.27 -16.41
N GLY A 302 1.77 2.36 -17.53
CA GLY A 302 2.35 2.41 -18.87
C GLY A 302 2.54 3.82 -19.41
N ASP A 303 2.72 3.94 -20.72
CA ASP A 303 3.40 5.10 -21.31
C ASP A 303 2.47 6.04 -22.11
N ALA A 304 1.15 5.75 -22.07
CA ALA A 304 0.09 6.57 -22.65
C ALA A 304 0.00 7.96 -21.98
N GLY A 305 0.12 9.02 -22.77
CA GLY A 305 0.20 10.40 -22.27
C GLY A 305 1.54 10.76 -21.63
N GLY A 306 2.59 9.98 -21.90
CA GLY A 306 3.94 10.18 -21.36
C GLY A 306 4.39 8.95 -20.56
N ALA A 307 5.67 8.58 -20.72
CA ALA A 307 6.23 7.42 -20.04
C ALA A 307 6.09 7.51 -18.51
N SER A 308 5.70 6.42 -17.86
CA SER A 308 5.55 6.33 -16.39
C SER A 308 6.88 6.21 -15.65
N LEU A 309 7.85 7.06 -16.01
CA LEU A 309 9.24 6.95 -15.62
C LEU A 309 9.72 8.25 -14.95
N LEU A 310 10.53 8.11 -13.89
CA LEU A 310 11.09 9.24 -13.12
C LEU A 310 12.41 9.75 -13.71
N ASP A 311 13.10 8.90 -14.46
CA ASP A 311 14.42 9.16 -15.03
C ASP A 311 14.36 9.60 -16.50
N GLY A 312 15.43 10.24 -16.97
CA GLY A 312 15.55 10.71 -18.35
C GLY A 312 14.73 11.98 -18.66
N THR A 313 14.27 12.08 -19.91
CA THR A 313 13.72 13.32 -20.51
C THR A 313 12.24 13.20 -20.92
N GLY A 314 11.49 12.30 -20.26
CA GLY A 314 10.03 12.24 -20.40
C GLY A 314 9.31 13.42 -19.73
N LEU A 315 8.00 13.56 -19.98
CA LEU A 315 7.14 14.51 -19.27
C LEU A 315 7.25 14.32 -17.75
N TYR A 316 6.96 13.11 -17.26
CA TYR A 316 6.93 12.83 -15.82
C TYR A 316 8.32 12.87 -15.17
N ALA A 317 9.38 12.48 -15.89
CA ALA A 317 10.75 12.65 -15.42
C ALA A 317 11.09 14.13 -15.17
N ARG A 318 10.88 15.01 -16.17
CA ARG A 318 11.05 16.47 -16.00
C ARG A 318 10.12 17.08 -14.95
N ALA A 319 8.94 16.48 -14.75
CA ALA A 319 7.91 16.96 -13.83
C ALA A 319 8.11 16.50 -12.38
N PHE A 320 8.93 15.48 -12.10
CA PHE A 320 9.09 14.93 -10.75
C PHE A 320 9.80 15.92 -9.82
N ARG A 321 9.21 16.19 -8.65
CA ARG A 321 9.66 17.23 -7.71
C ARG A 321 9.96 16.72 -6.32
N ALA A 322 9.15 15.81 -5.80
CA ALA A 322 9.20 15.40 -4.40
C ALA A 322 8.53 14.05 -4.17
N ALA A 323 8.81 13.44 -3.03
CA ALA A 323 8.17 12.20 -2.61
C ALA A 323 7.93 12.16 -1.10
N LYS A 324 6.83 11.52 -0.69
CA LYS A 324 6.51 11.24 0.73
C LYS A 324 6.22 9.76 0.95
N ARG A 325 6.66 9.27 2.11
CA ARG A 325 6.31 7.95 2.67
C ARG A 325 5.27 8.13 3.77
N LEU A 326 4.06 7.65 3.53
CA LEU A 326 2.87 7.89 4.38
C LEU A 326 2.89 7.09 5.68
#